data_AF-A0A0D6CAF2-F1
#
_entry.id   AF-A0A0D6CAF2-F1
#
_cell.length_a   1.000
_cell.length_b   1.000
_cell.length_c   1.000
_cell.angle_alpha   90.00
_cell.angle_beta   90.00
_cell.angle_gamma   90.00
#
_symmetry.space_group_name_H-M   'P 1'
#
loop_
_entity.id
_entity.type
_entity.pdbx_description
1 polymer ?
#
loop_
_entity_poly.entity_id
_entity_poly.type
_entity_poly.pdbx_seq_one_letter_code
_entity_poly.pdbx_strand_id
1 'polypeptide(L)' 'MSERADVLQEGIWRLIEAAAALSMYKFCLPDRLRAEHDEAELLMIELIDRFYKLRGAVLEA' A
#
# COMPACT_ATOMS: atom_id res chain seq x y z
N MET A 1 -10.78 17.84 -12.26
CA MET A 1 -10.10 16.70 -11.62
C MET A 1 -10.46 15.45 -12.40
N SER A 2 -9.54 14.50 -12.56
CA SER A 2 -9.73 13.29 -13.38
C SER A 2 -10.36 12.18 -12.52
N GLU A 3 -11.56 11.72 -12.87
CA GLU A 3 -12.27 10.62 -12.18
C GLU A 3 -11.40 9.35 -12.08
N ARG A 4 -10.57 9.10 -13.09
CA ARG A 4 -9.61 7.98 -13.11
C ARG A 4 -8.51 8.15 -12.06
N ALA A 5 -8.03 9.38 -11.85
CA ALA A 5 -7.04 9.67 -10.82
C ALA A 5 -7.63 9.58 -9.40
N ASP A 6 -8.93 9.84 -9.25
CA ASP A 6 -9.65 9.73 -7.98
C ASP A 6 -9.84 8.25 -7.58
N VAL A 7 -10.14 7.36 -8.54
CA VAL A 7 -10.18 5.90 -8.29
C VAL A 7 -8.83 5.38 -7.81
N LEU A 8 -7.72 5.85 -8.40
CA LEU A 8 -6.38 5.47 -7.96
C LEU A 8 -6.06 6.06 -6.57
N GLN A 9 -6.51 7.28 -6.27
CA GLN A 9 -6.37 7.89 -4.95
C GLN A 9 -7.08 7.09 -3.85
N GLU A 10 -8.29 6.59 -4.13
CA GLU A 10 -9.02 5.71 -3.22
C GLU A 10 -8.27 4.39 -3.00
N GLY A 11 -7.70 3.81 -4.07
CA GLY A 11 -6.86 2.62 -3.97
C GLY A 11 -5.65 2.82 -3.05
N ILE A 12 -4.97 3.96 -3.19
CA ILE A 12 -3.84 4.34 -2.32
C ILE A 12 -4.27 4.40 -0.86
N TRP A 13 -5.40 5.03 -0.57
CA TRP A 13 -5.92 5.15 0.81
C TRP A 13 -6.10 3.78 1.45
N ARG A 14 -6.76 2.85 0.75
CA ARG A 14 -7.01 1.49 1.27
C ARG A 14 -5.74 0.67 1.46
N LEU A 15 -4.75 0.85 0.58
CA LEU A 15 -3.45 0.19 0.74
C LEU A 15 -2.69 0.72 1.96
N ILE A 16 -2.76 2.02 2.23
CA ILE A 16 -2.18 2.63 3.44
C ILE A 16 -2.86 2.07 4.70
N GLU A 17 -4.20 1.95 4.71
CA GLU A 17 -4.93 1.32 5.81
C GLU A 17 -4.51 -0.14 6.02
N ALA A 18 -4.37 -0.91 4.94
CA ALA A 18 -3.91 -2.30 4.99
C ALA A 18 -2.47 -2.40 5.52
N ALA A 19 -1.57 -1.51 5.08
CA ALA A 19 -0.20 -1.44 5.58
C ALA A 19 -0.17 -1.11 7.08
N ALA A 20 -0.95 -0.12 7.53
CA ALA A 20 -1.05 0.23 8.94
C ALA A 20 -1.57 -0.95 9.78
N ALA A 21 -2.58 -1.66 9.28
CA ALA A 21 -3.07 -2.87 9.94
C ALA A 21 -1.96 -3.93 10.07
N LEU A 22 -1.23 -4.21 8.97
CA LEU A 22 -0.07 -5.10 9.01
C LEU A 22 0.95 -4.65 10.07
N SER A 23 1.40 -3.41 10.05
CA SER A 23 2.41 -2.90 11.00
C SER A 23 1.97 -3.05 12.46
N MET A 24 0.68 -2.87 12.76
CA MET A 24 0.15 -3.08 14.12
C MET A 24 0.28 -4.53 14.60
N TYR A 25 0.06 -5.50 13.70
CA TYR A 25 0.14 -6.93 14.06
C TYR A 25 1.58 -7.44 14.22
N LYS A 26 2.58 -6.74 13.67
CA LYS A 26 4.00 -7.13 13.73
C LYS A 26 4.47 -7.50 15.14
N PHE A 27 4.09 -6.69 16.13
CA PHE A 27 4.50 -6.88 17.52
C PHE A 27 3.77 -8.02 18.24
N CYS A 28 2.66 -8.49 17.68
CA CYS A 28 1.88 -9.60 18.21
C CYS A 28 2.22 -10.95 17.55
N LEU A 29 3.07 -10.94 16.51
CA LEU A 29 3.41 -12.15 15.78
C LEU A 29 4.53 -12.94 16.47
N PRO A 30 4.44 -14.29 16.50
CA PRO A 30 5.56 -15.15 16.83
C PRO A 30 6.74 -14.89 15.88
N ASP A 31 7.97 -15.02 16.39
CA ASP A 31 9.20 -14.71 15.62
C ASP A 31 9.28 -15.46 14.28
N ARG A 32 8.78 -16.69 14.22
CA ARG A 32 8.73 -17.49 12.98
C ARG A 32 7.89 -16.87 11.86
N LEU A 33 6.93 -16.01 12.18
CA LEU A 33 6.05 -15.34 11.22
C LEU A 33 6.50 -13.89 10.91
N ARG A 34 7.52 -13.36 11.61
CA ARG A 34 7.98 -11.98 11.39
C ARG A 34 8.59 -11.78 10.01
N ALA A 35 9.32 -12.78 9.51
CA ALA A 35 9.94 -12.69 8.17
C ALA A 35 8.87 -12.61 7.05
N GLU A 36 7.82 -13.43 7.15
CA GLU A 36 6.68 -13.40 6.22
C GLU A 36 5.91 -12.08 6.32
N HIS A 37 5.78 -11.55 7.54
CA HIS A 37 5.19 -10.24 7.78
C HIS A 37 6.00 -9.10 7.14
N ASP A 38 7.32 -9.09 7.34
CA ASP A 38 8.23 -8.09 6.78
C ASP A 38 8.17 -8.10 5.24
N GLU A 39 8.11 -9.27 4.63
CA GLU A 39 7.94 -9.42 3.18
C GLU A 39 6.60 -8.85 2.70
N ALA A 40 5.51 -9.15 3.41
CA ALA A 40 4.19 -8.60 3.08
C ALA A 40 4.15 -7.06 3.22
N GLU A 41 4.80 -6.51 4.26
CA GLU A 41 4.92 -5.06 4.48
C GLU A 41 5.69 -4.38 3.35
N LEU A 42 6.80 -4.96 2.90
CA LEU A 42 7.59 -4.47 1.76
C LEU A 42 6.79 -4.47 0.46
N LEU A 43 6.11 -5.58 0.14
CA LEU A 43 5.27 -5.69 -1.06
C LEU A 43 4.12 -4.67 -1.06
N MET A 44 3.55 -4.37 0.11
CA MET A 44 2.51 -3.37 0.25
C MET A 44 3.02 -1.96 -0.06
N ILE A 45 4.21 -1.61 0.46
CA ILE A 45 4.86 -0.31 0.20
C ILE A 45 5.18 -0.15 -1.29
N GLU A 46 5.70 -1.20 -1.94
CA GLU A 46 5.97 -1.18 -3.38
C GLU A 46 4.69 -0.98 -4.19
N LEU A 47 3.58 -1.62 -3.80
CA LEU A 47 2.30 -1.48 -4.48
C LEU A 47 1.74 -0.05 -4.34
N ILE A 48 1.83 0.54 -3.15
CA ILE A 48 1.44 1.94 -2.90
C ILE A 48 2.22 2.89 -3.83
N ASP A 49 3.54 2.73 -3.93
CA ASP A 49 4.38 3.56 -4.82
C ASP A 49 3.97 3.42 -6.29
N ARG A 50 3.67 2.19 -6.75
CA ARG A 50 3.18 1.96 -8.12
C ARG A 50 1.84 2.65 -8.37
N PHE A 51 0.93 2.67 -7.39
CA PHE A 51 -0.33 3.40 -7.49
C PHE A 51 -0.11 4.92 -7.58
N TYR A 52 0.80 5.48 -6.78
CA TYR A 52 1.15 6.91 -6.88
C TYR A 52 1.70 7.27 -8.26
N LYS A 53 2.62 6.46 -8.79
CA LYS A 53 3.18 6.64 -10.14
C LYS A 53 2.11 6.58 -11.23
N LEU A 54 1.23 5.58 -11.17
CA LEU A 54 0.14 5.43 -12.13
C LEU A 54 -0.83 6.61 -12.06
N ARG A 55 -1.16 7.06 -10.84
CA ARG A 55 -2.02 8.23 -10.64
C ARG A 55 -1.39 9.50 -11.23
N GLY A 56 -0.08 9.70 -11.03
CA GLY A 56 0.67 10.80 -11.64
C GLY A 56 0.57 10.79 -13.16
N ALA A 57 0.85 9.64 -13.78
CA ALA A 57 0.73 9.48 -15.24
C ALA A 57 -0.70 9.77 -15.76
N VAL A 58 -1.75 9.39 -15.00
CA VAL A 58 -3.15 9.68 -15.36
C VAL A 58 -3.52 11.16 -15.21
N LEU A 59 -2.85 11.91 -14.33
CA LEU A 59 -3.07 13.34 -14.18
C LEU A 59 -2.36 14.17 -15.27
N GLU A 60 -1.29 13.62 -15.84
CA GLU A 60 -0.51 14.23 -16.92
C GLU A 60 -1.06 13.95 -18.33
N ALA A 61 -1.92 12.93 -18.47
CA ALA A 61 -2.54 12.49 -19.73
C ALA A 61 -3.88 13.18 -20.01
#